data_AF-A0ABD1GM64-F1
#
_entry.id   AF-A0ABD1GM64-F1
#
_cell.length_a   1.000
_cell.length_b   1.000
_cell.length_c   1.000
_cell.angle_alpha   90.00
_cell.angle_beta   90.00
_cell.angle_gamma   90.00
#
_symmetry.space_group_name_H-M   'P 1'
#
loop_
_entity.id
_entity.type
_entity.pdbx_description
1 polymer ?
#
loop_
_entity_poly.entity_id
_entity_poly.type
_entity_poly.pdbx_seq_one_letter_code
_entity_poly.pdbx_strand_id
1 'polypeptide(L)'
;MFWKLAPRSASSHVESVLDKENFTLEELLDEVETIQECKALNSRLINFLRDRAQVEQLVRYIVEEPPEDTNSKRTFKFPFVACELFTCEIDDILKTLVEEEELMHLLFSFLEPNRPHSALLAGYFSKVAVCLMIRKTIPLLNYVKAHQDVLQQLVDLIGITSIMEVESHVFLSSAWNT
;
A
#
# COMPACT_ATOMS: atom_id res chain seq x y z
N MET A 1 -14.17 41.27 -12.84
CA MET A 1 -15.06 40.19 -12.39
C MET A 1 -15.26 39.20 -13.52
N PHE A 2 -15.65 37.96 -13.23
CA PHE A 2 -16.12 36.94 -14.17
C PHE A 2 -15.09 35.95 -14.76
N TRP A 3 -14.22 35.38 -13.91
CA TRP A 3 -14.01 33.93 -14.04
C TRP A 3 -15.20 33.26 -13.37
N LYS A 4 -16.19 32.87 -14.17
CA LYS A 4 -17.18 31.90 -13.73
C LYS A 4 -16.42 30.62 -13.44
N LEU A 5 -16.46 30.19 -12.18
CA LEU A 5 -16.19 28.82 -11.77
C LEU A 5 -16.71 27.89 -12.86
N ALA A 6 -15.81 27.11 -13.48
CA ALA A 6 -16.22 25.92 -14.19
C ALA A 6 -17.14 25.12 -13.24
N PRO A 7 -18.25 24.56 -13.73
CA PRO A 7 -19.15 23.83 -12.86
C PRO A 7 -18.32 22.73 -12.16
N ARG A 8 -18.17 22.84 -10.84
CA ARG A 8 -18.03 21.63 -10.02
C ARG A 8 -19.30 20.82 -10.32
N SER A 9 -19.13 19.51 -10.48
CA SER A 9 -20.21 18.54 -10.71
C SER A 9 -20.53 18.22 -12.18
N ALA A 10 -19.53 17.73 -12.93
CA ALA A 10 -19.76 16.38 -13.45
C ALA A 10 -19.47 15.46 -12.26
N SER A 11 -20.45 14.65 -11.83
CA SER A 11 -20.20 13.64 -10.81
C SER A 11 -19.10 12.72 -11.33
N SER A 12 -17.99 12.59 -10.60
CA SER A 12 -16.93 11.67 -11.01
C SER A 12 -17.44 10.24 -10.96
N HIS A 13 -16.75 9.32 -11.63
CA HIS A 13 -17.14 7.91 -11.59
C HIS A 13 -17.08 7.37 -10.15
N VAL A 14 -16.14 7.88 -9.36
CA VAL A 14 -16.03 7.60 -7.91
C VAL A 14 -17.28 8.06 -7.16
N GLU A 15 -17.74 9.30 -7.36
CA GLU A 15 -18.99 9.78 -6.73
C GLU A 15 -20.20 8.94 -7.14
N SER A 16 -20.24 8.52 -8.41
CA SER A 16 -21.31 7.65 -8.92
C SER A 16 -21.31 6.26 -8.25
N VAL A 17 -20.13 5.72 -7.90
CA VAL A 17 -20.01 4.49 -7.11
C VAL A 17 -20.42 4.73 -5.65
N LEU A 18 -19.99 5.84 -5.05
CA LEU A 18 -20.33 6.22 -3.67
C LEU A 18 -21.82 6.53 -3.46
N ASP A 19 -22.56 6.83 -4.53
CA ASP A 19 -24.01 7.06 -4.51
C ASP A 19 -24.83 5.76 -4.52
N LYS A 20 -24.20 4.60 -4.78
CA LYS A 20 -24.88 3.29 -4.70
C LYS A 20 -25.15 2.94 -3.24
N GLU A 21 -26.30 2.30 -2.96
CA GLU A 21 -26.65 1.87 -1.60
C GLU A 21 -25.70 0.80 -1.05
N ASN A 22 -25.17 -0.09 -1.91
CA ASN A 22 -24.25 -1.17 -1.54
C ASN A 22 -23.13 -1.29 -2.58
N PHE A 23 -22.07 -0.49 -2.45
CA PHE A 23 -20.84 -0.65 -3.23
C PHE A 23 -19.78 -1.42 -2.43
N THR A 24 -18.75 -1.90 -3.13
CA THR A 24 -17.61 -2.61 -2.53
C THR A 24 -16.34 -1.78 -2.67
N LEU A 25 -15.31 -2.11 -1.87
CA LEU A 25 -13.99 -1.51 -2.05
C LEU A 25 -13.45 -1.75 -3.45
N GLU A 26 -13.64 -2.96 -3.97
CA GLU A 26 -13.16 -3.38 -5.28
C GLU A 26 -13.77 -2.54 -6.41
N GLU A 27 -15.05 -2.16 -6.29
CA GLU A 27 -15.67 -1.23 -7.24
C GLU A 27 -14.98 0.14 -7.23
N LEU A 28 -14.61 0.66 -6.06
CA LEU A 28 -13.86 1.92 -5.96
C LEU A 28 -12.43 1.77 -6.48
N LEU A 29 -11.71 0.70 -6.11
CA LEU A 29 -10.36 0.45 -6.61
C LEU A 29 -10.34 0.21 -8.13
N ASP A 30 -11.48 -0.19 -8.71
CA ASP A 30 -11.64 -0.31 -10.15
C ASP A 30 -11.77 1.05 -10.88
N GLU A 31 -12.06 2.14 -10.18
CA GLU A 31 -12.12 3.47 -10.78
C GLU A 31 -10.73 4.12 -10.90
N VAL A 32 -10.41 4.62 -12.10
CA VAL A 32 -9.10 5.25 -12.39
C VAL A 32 -8.90 6.54 -11.60
N GLU A 33 -10.00 7.22 -11.26
CA GLU A 33 -10.00 8.50 -10.56
C GLU A 33 -9.80 8.35 -9.04
N THR A 34 -9.85 7.15 -8.47
CA THR A 34 -9.83 6.91 -7.01
C THR A 34 -8.63 7.52 -6.31
N ILE A 35 -7.42 7.34 -6.87
CA ILE A 35 -6.21 7.93 -6.30
C ILE A 35 -6.26 9.46 -6.38
N GLN A 36 -6.78 10.00 -7.49
CA GLN A 36 -6.87 11.45 -7.70
C GLN A 36 -7.90 12.08 -6.77
N GLU A 37 -9.07 11.48 -6.60
CA GLU A 37 -10.13 11.92 -5.68
C GLU A 37 -9.65 11.88 -4.24
N CYS A 38 -8.89 10.83 -3.86
CA CYS A 38 -8.28 10.74 -2.55
C CYS A 38 -7.28 11.90 -2.32
N LYS A 39 -6.39 12.16 -3.29
CA LYS A 39 -5.46 13.32 -3.28
C LYS A 39 -6.18 14.66 -3.31
N ALA A 40 -7.36 14.73 -3.91
CA ALA A 40 -8.22 15.91 -3.92
C ALA A 40 -9.01 16.10 -2.61
N LEU A 41 -8.75 15.27 -1.60
CA LEU A 41 -9.39 15.31 -0.28
C LEU A 41 -10.90 15.11 -0.34
N ASN A 42 -11.36 14.21 -1.21
CA ASN A 42 -12.75 13.79 -1.25
C ASN A 42 -13.16 13.16 0.08
N SER A 43 -13.96 13.87 0.87
CA SER A 43 -14.31 13.48 2.23
C SER A 43 -15.15 12.21 2.30
N ARG A 44 -16.03 11.96 1.33
CA ARG A 44 -16.83 10.73 1.27
C ARG A 44 -15.95 9.51 1.05
N LEU A 45 -15.05 9.61 0.06
CA LEU A 45 -14.08 8.55 -0.23
C LEU A 45 -13.17 8.28 0.96
N ILE A 46 -12.58 9.33 1.56
CA ILE A 46 -11.68 9.19 2.71
C ILE A 46 -12.41 8.59 3.91
N ASN A 47 -13.64 9.02 4.18
CA ASN A 47 -14.44 8.49 5.29
C ASN A 47 -14.77 7.00 5.11
N PHE A 48 -14.94 6.54 3.88
CA PHE A 48 -15.07 5.10 3.61
C PHE A 48 -13.73 4.38 3.76
N LEU A 49 -12.66 4.87 3.12
CA LEU A 49 -11.36 4.20 3.10
C LEU A 49 -10.67 4.12 4.46
N ARG A 50 -10.96 5.05 5.38
CA ARG A 50 -10.38 5.05 6.74
C ARG A 50 -10.97 3.98 7.65
N ASP A 51 -12.07 3.33 7.28
CA ASP A 51 -12.67 2.28 8.10
C ASP A 51 -11.72 1.08 8.21
N ARG A 52 -11.65 0.48 9.41
CA ARG A 52 -10.74 -0.63 9.71
C ARG A 52 -10.76 -1.73 8.64
N ALA A 53 -11.95 -2.19 8.26
CA ALA A 53 -12.10 -3.26 7.28
C ALA A 53 -11.53 -2.90 5.91
N GLN A 54 -11.63 -1.63 5.50
CA GLN A 54 -11.07 -1.16 4.23
C GLN A 54 -9.55 -1.10 4.31
N VAL A 55 -9.01 -0.54 5.39
CA VAL A 55 -7.57 -0.48 5.62
C VAL A 55 -6.97 -1.88 5.69
N GLU A 56 -7.61 -2.82 6.38
CA GLU A 56 -7.20 -4.23 6.40
C GLU A 56 -7.11 -4.82 5.00
N GLN A 57 -8.17 -4.66 4.20
CA GLN A 57 -8.19 -5.19 2.83
C GLN A 57 -7.12 -4.54 1.94
N LEU A 58 -6.87 -3.24 2.09
CA LEU A 58 -5.78 -2.54 1.41
C LEU A 58 -4.40 -3.09 1.81
N VAL A 59 -4.18 -3.42 3.09
CA VAL A 59 -2.94 -4.07 3.54
C VAL A 59 -2.81 -5.46 2.92
N ARG A 60 -3.89 -6.27 2.88
CA ARG A 60 -3.87 -7.60 2.25
C ARG A 60 -3.44 -7.53 0.79
N TYR A 61 -3.95 -6.55 0.03
CA TYR A 61 -3.49 -6.34 -1.36
C TYR A 61 -2.00 -6.03 -1.49
N ILE A 62 -1.33 -5.56 -0.45
CA ILE A 62 0.10 -5.25 -0.46
C ILE A 62 0.94 -6.44 -0.03
N VAL A 63 0.43 -7.27 0.90
CA VAL A 63 1.26 -8.30 1.54
C VAL A 63 0.96 -9.72 1.07
N GLU A 64 -0.26 -10.00 0.59
CA GLU A 64 -0.71 -11.32 0.14
C GLU A 64 -0.64 -11.44 -1.38
N GLU A 65 -0.10 -12.57 -1.86
CA GLU A 65 -0.14 -12.90 -3.28
C GLU A 65 -1.58 -13.20 -3.72
N PRO A 66 -2.04 -12.61 -4.83
CA PRO A 66 -3.36 -12.91 -5.36
C PRO A 66 -3.47 -14.38 -5.78
N PRO A 67 -4.62 -15.04 -5.55
CA PRO A 67 -4.84 -16.42 -6.00
C PRO A 67 -4.66 -16.54 -7.52
N GLU A 68 -4.11 -17.67 -7.97
CA GLU A 68 -3.82 -17.95 -9.40
C GLU A 68 -5.07 -17.81 -10.30
N ASP A 69 -6.26 -18.05 -9.76
CA ASP A 69 -7.55 -17.98 -10.48
C ASP A 69 -8.16 -16.55 -10.56
N THR A 70 -7.47 -15.54 -10.03
CA THR A 70 -7.97 -14.17 -10.01
C THR A 70 -7.76 -13.51 -11.38
N ASN A 71 -8.77 -12.78 -11.88
CA ASN A 71 -8.67 -12.02 -13.13
C ASN A 71 -7.39 -11.18 -13.15
N SER A 72 -6.49 -11.46 -14.11
CA SER A 72 -5.12 -10.93 -14.18
C SER A 72 -5.03 -9.39 -14.12
N LYS A 73 -6.08 -8.68 -14.49
CA LYS A 73 -6.15 -7.22 -14.34
C LYS A 73 -6.20 -6.77 -12.88
N ARG A 74 -6.92 -7.49 -12.01
CA ARG A 74 -7.09 -7.15 -10.59
C ARG A 74 -5.86 -7.54 -9.77
N THR A 75 -5.16 -8.60 -10.19
CA THR A 75 -3.87 -9.07 -9.65
C THR A 75 -2.82 -7.97 -9.53
N PHE A 76 -2.76 -7.03 -10.48
CA PHE A 76 -1.77 -5.94 -10.45
C PHE A 76 -2.38 -4.59 -10.04
N LYS A 77 -3.63 -4.33 -10.43
CA LYS A 77 -4.27 -3.05 -10.19
C LYS A 77 -4.53 -2.79 -8.71
N PHE A 78 -5.06 -3.76 -7.98
CA PHE A 78 -5.44 -3.53 -6.58
C PHE A 78 -4.21 -3.34 -5.67
N PRO A 79 -3.14 -4.15 -5.76
CA PRO A 79 -1.89 -3.88 -5.05
C PRO A 79 -1.31 -2.49 -5.38
N PHE A 80 -1.35 -2.09 -6.66
CA PHE A 80 -0.89 -0.77 -7.08
C PHE A 80 -1.73 0.36 -6.46
N VAL A 81 -3.06 0.30 -6.57
CA VAL A 81 -3.94 1.34 -6.04
C VAL A 81 -3.85 1.39 -4.52
N ALA A 82 -3.80 0.24 -3.84
CA ALA A 82 -3.64 0.18 -2.38
C ALA A 82 -2.33 0.83 -1.93
N CYS A 83 -1.21 0.51 -2.59
CA CYS A 83 0.06 1.17 -2.33
C CYS A 83 -0.05 2.69 -2.50
N GLU A 84 -0.63 3.15 -3.62
CA GLU A 84 -0.76 4.58 -3.90
C GLU A 84 -1.71 5.29 -2.93
N LEU A 85 -2.75 4.63 -2.42
CA LEU A 85 -3.65 5.17 -1.40
C LEU A 85 -2.93 5.35 -0.05
N PHE A 86 -2.09 4.42 0.37
CA PHE A 86 -1.26 4.64 1.56
C PHE A 86 -0.20 5.72 1.34
N THR A 87 0.46 5.73 0.17
CA THR A 87 1.54 6.68 -0.12
C THR A 87 1.07 8.04 -0.61
N CYS A 88 -0.23 8.28 -0.78
CA CYS A 88 -0.75 9.62 -1.05
C CYS A 88 -0.89 10.50 0.21
N GLU A 89 -0.42 9.99 1.36
CA GLU A 89 -0.21 10.72 2.61
C GLU A 89 -1.48 11.28 3.27
N ILE A 90 -2.64 10.65 3.02
CA ILE A 90 -3.89 10.98 3.71
C ILE A 90 -3.82 10.51 5.16
N ASP A 91 -3.80 11.48 6.09
CA ASP A 91 -3.52 11.21 7.50
C ASP A 91 -4.54 10.27 8.14
N ASP A 92 -5.83 10.41 7.81
CA ASP A 92 -6.91 9.58 8.37
C ASP A 92 -6.73 8.09 8.06
N ILE A 93 -6.30 7.74 6.84
CA ILE A 93 -6.07 6.34 6.44
C ILE A 93 -4.83 5.79 7.16
N LEU A 94 -3.74 6.55 7.15
CA LEU A 94 -2.50 6.17 7.84
C LEU A 94 -2.70 6.05 9.35
N LYS A 95 -3.57 6.89 9.93
CA LYS A 95 -3.89 6.86 11.35
C LYS A 95 -4.57 5.55 11.74
N THR A 96 -5.59 5.12 10.99
CA THR A 96 -6.23 3.82 11.22
C THR A 96 -5.21 2.68 11.14
N LEU A 97 -4.31 2.70 10.15
CA LEU A 97 -3.27 1.66 10.03
C LEU A 97 -2.36 1.58 11.27
N VAL A 98 -1.87 2.71 11.79
CA VAL A 98 -0.89 2.71 12.89
C VAL A 98 -1.48 2.64 14.29
N GLU A 99 -2.76 2.99 14.46
CA GLU A 99 -3.45 2.88 15.76
C GLU A 99 -3.93 1.46 16.05
N GLU A 100 -4.05 0.63 15.02
CA GLU A 100 -4.53 -0.74 15.12
C GLU A 100 -3.37 -1.74 15.05
N GLU A 101 -3.02 -2.30 16.20
CA GLU A 101 -1.86 -3.20 16.32
C GLU A 101 -1.96 -4.40 15.37
N GLU A 102 -3.15 -5.00 15.24
CA GLU A 102 -3.39 -6.12 14.32
C GLU A 102 -3.13 -5.76 12.84
N LEU A 103 -3.39 -4.51 12.43
CA LEU A 103 -3.11 -4.07 11.05
C LEU A 103 -1.61 -3.86 10.82
N MET A 104 -0.90 -3.35 11.84
CA MET A 104 0.55 -3.27 11.82
C MET A 104 1.18 -4.67 11.77
N HIS A 105 0.70 -5.60 12.58
CA HIS A 105 1.10 -7.02 12.52
C HIS A 105 0.86 -7.61 11.13
N LEU A 106 -0.32 -7.39 10.54
CA LEU A 106 -0.61 -7.86 9.19
C LEU A 106 0.36 -7.27 8.15
N LEU A 107 0.64 -5.96 8.21
CA LEU A 107 1.59 -5.31 7.30
C LEU A 107 2.99 -5.90 7.45
N PHE A 108 3.49 -6.05 8.68
CA PHE A 108 4.84 -6.53 8.96
C PHE A 108 4.98 -8.05 8.86
N SER A 109 3.88 -8.82 8.81
CA SER A 109 3.91 -10.24 8.45
C SER A 109 4.54 -10.50 7.07
N PHE A 110 4.64 -9.46 6.24
CA PHE A 110 5.41 -9.48 5.00
C PHE A 110 6.89 -9.81 5.18
N LEU A 111 7.44 -9.69 6.38
CA LEU A 111 8.85 -9.96 6.64
C LEU A 111 9.12 -11.39 7.13
N GLU A 112 8.08 -12.20 7.30
CA GLU A 112 8.21 -13.57 7.81
C GLU A 112 8.99 -14.46 6.82
N PRO A 113 10.03 -15.20 7.26
CA PRO A 113 10.95 -15.93 6.37
C PRO A 113 10.31 -17.00 5.46
N ASN A 114 9.14 -17.50 5.83
CA ASN A 114 8.47 -18.61 5.15
C ASN A 114 7.43 -18.16 4.13
N ARG A 115 7.24 -16.85 3.93
CA ARG A 115 6.22 -16.33 3.03
C ARG A 115 6.85 -16.08 1.64
N PRO A 116 6.33 -16.69 0.56
CA PRO A 116 6.78 -16.38 -0.78
C PRO A 116 6.30 -14.99 -1.16
N HIS A 117 7.22 -14.13 -1.61
CA HIS A 117 6.90 -12.76 -2.00
C HIS A 117 7.40 -12.48 -3.41
N SER A 118 6.54 -11.91 -4.25
CA SER A 118 6.95 -11.33 -5.51
C SER A 118 7.74 -10.04 -5.29
N ALA A 119 8.68 -9.77 -6.20
CA ALA A 119 9.44 -8.52 -6.20
C ALA A 119 8.54 -7.28 -6.27
N LEU A 120 7.34 -7.42 -6.86
CA LEU A 120 6.35 -6.36 -6.97
C LEU A 120 5.79 -5.97 -5.59
N LEU A 121 5.27 -6.95 -4.84
CA LEU A 121 4.72 -6.70 -3.50
C LEU A 121 5.80 -6.21 -2.53
N ALA A 122 7.03 -6.71 -2.65
CA ALA A 122 8.17 -6.20 -1.87
C ALA A 122 8.43 -4.70 -2.13
N GLY A 123 8.31 -4.25 -3.37
CA GLY A 123 8.39 -2.83 -3.73
C GLY A 123 7.27 -2.00 -3.11
N TYR A 124 6.03 -2.51 -3.09
CA TYR A 124 4.89 -1.82 -2.48
C TYR A 124 4.98 -1.77 -0.95
N PHE A 125 5.33 -2.90 -0.31
CA PHE A 125 5.59 -2.94 1.12
C PHE A 125 6.67 -1.92 1.51
N SER A 126 7.80 -1.91 0.80
CA SER A 126 8.90 -0.97 1.06
C SER A 126 8.43 0.50 0.95
N LYS A 127 7.68 0.83 -0.10
CA LYS A 127 7.08 2.16 -0.27
C LYS A 127 6.19 2.57 0.92
N VAL A 128 5.33 1.68 1.39
CA VAL A 128 4.44 1.97 2.52
C VAL A 128 5.22 2.08 3.82
N ALA A 129 6.19 1.20 4.07
CA ALA A 129 7.06 1.27 5.25
C ALA A 129 7.83 2.60 5.29
N VAL A 130 8.38 3.06 4.14
CA VAL A 130 9.03 4.37 4.02
C VAL A 130 8.04 5.52 4.28
N CYS A 131 6.82 5.44 3.75
CA CYS A 131 5.79 6.42 4.04
C CYS A 131 5.49 6.51 5.54
N LEU A 132 5.35 5.37 6.23
CA LEU A 132 5.16 5.33 7.68
C LEU A 132 6.34 5.90 8.45
N MET A 133 7.57 5.60 8.03
CA MET A 133 8.79 6.18 8.62
C MET A 133 8.80 7.70 8.54
N ILE A 134 8.31 8.28 7.45
CA ILE A 134 8.28 9.74 7.23
C ILE A 134 7.08 10.39 7.92
N ARG A 135 5.88 9.81 7.80
CA ARG A 135 4.61 10.44 8.18
C ARG A 135 4.10 10.04 9.56
N LYS A 136 4.46 8.83 10.04
CA LYS A 136 4.00 8.24 11.30
C LYS A 136 5.17 7.64 12.10
N THR A 137 6.30 8.36 12.14
CA THR A 137 7.55 7.88 12.75
C THR A 137 7.36 7.41 14.19
N ILE A 138 6.67 8.19 15.03
CA ILE A 138 6.52 7.87 16.45
C ILE A 138 5.69 6.58 16.66
N PRO A 139 4.46 6.44 16.11
CA PRO A 139 3.73 5.17 16.16
C PRO A 139 4.53 3.97 15.63
N LEU A 140 5.20 4.13 14.49
CA LEU A 140 6.01 3.07 13.91
C LEU A 140 7.15 2.65 14.85
N LEU A 141 7.91 3.60 15.39
CA LEU A 141 8.99 3.30 16.33
C LEU A 141 8.49 2.62 17.61
N ASN A 142 7.30 2.99 18.10
CA ASN A 142 6.69 2.35 19.25
C ASN A 142 6.34 0.89 18.95
N TYR A 143 5.72 0.63 17.79
CA TYR A 143 5.43 -0.72 17.33
C TYR A 143 6.70 -1.57 17.20
N VAL A 144 7.74 -1.03 16.55
CA VAL A 144 9.01 -1.73 16.35
C VAL A 144 9.75 -2.00 17.67
N LYS A 145 9.66 -1.10 18.66
CA LYS A 145 10.21 -1.34 20.00
C LYS A 145 9.48 -2.47 20.74
N ALA A 146 8.18 -2.61 20.53
CA ALA A 146 7.39 -3.70 21.10
C ALA A 146 7.67 -5.05 20.41
N HIS A 147 8.06 -5.02 19.12
CA HIS A 147 8.28 -6.19 18.28
C HIS A 147 9.73 -6.23 17.76
N GLN A 148 10.66 -6.64 18.62
CA GLN A 148 12.10 -6.62 18.31
C GLN A 148 12.50 -7.54 17.13
N ASP A 149 11.69 -8.56 16.86
CA ASP A 149 11.82 -9.44 15.70
C ASP A 149 11.65 -8.69 14.38
N VAL A 150 10.78 -7.66 14.33
CA VAL A 150 10.59 -6.84 13.12
C VAL A 150 11.87 -6.10 12.74
N LEU A 151 12.66 -5.61 13.71
CA LEU A 151 13.97 -5.00 13.41
C LEU A 151 14.92 -6.02 12.79
N GLN A 152 14.98 -7.22 13.36
CA GLN A 152 15.84 -8.26 12.84
C GLN A 152 15.43 -8.65 11.42
N GLN A 153 14.13 -8.85 11.17
CA GLN A 153 13.63 -9.22 9.86
C GLN A 153 13.79 -8.10 8.82
N LEU A 154 13.66 -6.82 9.21
CA LEU A 154 13.97 -5.69 8.33
C LEU A 154 15.46 -5.66 7.95
N VAL A 155 16.35 -5.90 8.91
CA VAL A 155 17.80 -5.99 8.67
C VAL A 155 18.13 -7.18 7.77
N ASP A 156 17.50 -8.33 8.01
CA ASP A 156 17.68 -9.53 7.19
C ASP A 156 17.19 -9.28 5.75
N LEU A 157 16.06 -8.59 5.56
CA LEU A 157 15.55 -8.22 4.23
C LEU A 157 16.48 -7.24 3.49
N ILE A 158 17.05 -6.25 4.18
CA ILE A 158 18.07 -5.36 3.62
C ILE A 158 19.33 -6.16 3.27
N GLY A 159 19.73 -7.09 4.14
CA GLY A 159 20.84 -8.01 3.92
C GLY A 159 20.64 -8.84 2.66
N ILE A 160 19.45 -9.43 2.48
CA ILE A 160 19.11 -10.24 1.30
C ILE A 160 19.09 -9.39 0.03
N THR A 161 18.43 -8.24 0.03
CA THR A 161 18.38 -7.37 -1.17
C THR A 161 19.75 -6.82 -1.55
N SER A 162 20.54 -6.35 -0.56
CA SER A 162 21.88 -5.79 -0.79
C SER A 162 22.91 -6.86 -1.17
N ILE A 163 22.89 -8.03 -0.52
CA ILE A 163 23.82 -9.13 -0.84
C ILE A 163 23.46 -9.74 -2.19
N MET A 164 22.18 -9.88 -2.54
CA MET A 164 21.77 -10.40 -3.85
C MET A 164 22.17 -9.42 -4.99
N GLU A 165 22.12 -8.11 -4.77
CA GLU A 165 22.68 -7.12 -5.71
C GLU A 165 24.21 -7.26 -5.83
N VAL A 166 24.94 -7.45 -4.72
CA VAL A 166 26.39 -7.67 -4.77
C VAL A 166 26.75 -8.98 -5.47
N GLU A 167 26.05 -10.07 -5.16
CA GLU A 167 26.25 -11.37 -5.81
C GLU A 167 25.93 -11.28 -7.29
N SER A 168 24.82 -10.68 -7.70
CA SER A 168 24.49 -10.52 -9.13
C SER A 168 25.55 -9.69 -9.88
N HIS A 169 26.11 -8.64 -9.26
CA HIS A 169 27.23 -7.90 -9.85
C HIS A 169 28.54 -8.72 -9.91
N VAL A 170 28.83 -9.54 -8.90
CA VAL A 170 30.00 -10.43 -8.88
C VAL A 170 29.86 -11.57 -9.89
N PHE A 171 28.69 -12.20 -9.98
CA PHE A 171 28.39 -13.24 -10.95
C PHE A 171 28.39 -12.72 -12.38
N LEU A 172 27.81 -11.54 -12.64
CA LEU A 172 27.92 -10.88 -13.95
C LEU A 172 29.37 -10.54 -14.27
N SER A 173 30.17 -10.03 -13.33
CA SER A 173 31.59 -9.77 -13.57
C SER A 173 32.41 -11.04 -13.85
N SER A 174 32.02 -12.19 -13.30
CA SER A 174 32.68 -13.48 -13.56
C SER A 174 32.32 -14.08 -14.92
N ALA A 175 31.11 -13.82 -15.43
CA ALA A 175 30.64 -14.32 -16.72
C ALA A 175 31.26 -13.62 -17.95
N TRP A 176 31.92 -12.46 -17.76
CA TRP A 176 32.68 -11.76 -18.81
C TRP A 176 34.19 -12.05 -18.80
N ASN A 177 34.67 -12.83 -17.81
CA ASN A 177 36.10 -13.17 -17.66
C ASN A 177 36.41 -14.66 -17.95
N THR A 178 35.52 -15.36 -18.65
CA THR A 178 35.75 -16.70 -19.23
C THR A 178 35.24 -16.73 -20.66
#